data_AF-A0A969ZKJ0-F1
#
_entry.id   AF-A0A969ZKJ0-F1
#
_cell.length_a   1.000
_cell.length_b   1.000
_cell.length_c   1.000
_cell.angle_alpha   90.00
_cell.angle_beta   90.00
_cell.angle_gamma   90.00
#
_symmetry.space_group_name_H-M   'P 1'
#
loop_
_entity.id
_entity.type
_entity.pdbx_description
1 polymer ?
#
loop_
_entity_poly.entity_id
_entity_poly.type
_entity_poly.pdbx_seq_one_letter_code
_entity_poly.pdbx_strand_id
1 'polypeptide(L)' 'PIRIYSNVEVCQIYYHTIEGEYENYSSGKYQNNQGIQPSLLYKDFEKD' A
#
# COMPACT_ATOMS: atom_id res chain seq x y z
N PRO A 1 6.51 2.87 -27.16
CA PRO A 1 6.76 1.90 -26.07
C PRO A 1 7.78 2.47 -25.10
N ILE A 2 7.65 2.18 -23.80
CA ILE A 2 8.58 2.64 -22.76
C ILE A 2 9.30 1.40 -22.20
N ARG A 3 10.63 1.48 -22.07
CA ARG A 3 11.45 0.42 -21.45
C ARG A 3 11.62 0.73 -19.97
N ILE A 4 11.28 -0.21 -19.09
CA ILE A 4 11.47 -0.10 -17.65
C ILE A 4 12.58 -1.10 -17.27
N TYR A 5 13.65 -0.60 -16.67
CA TYR A 5 14.78 -1.42 -16.23
C TYR A 5 14.66 -1.71 -14.73
N SER A 6 15.11 -2.89 -14.30
CA SER A 6 15.13 -3.22 -12.87
C SER A 6 16.03 -2.27 -12.09
N ASN A 7 15.66 -1.99 -10.85
CA ASN A 7 16.44 -1.22 -9.87
C ASN A 7 16.66 0.27 -10.19
N VAL A 8 15.97 0.82 -11.20
CA VAL A 8 15.93 2.28 -11.40
C VAL A 8 14.88 2.91 -10.49
N GLU A 9 15.12 4.15 -10.09
CA GLU A 9 14.18 4.92 -9.30
C GLU A 9 12.90 5.18 -10.10
N VAL A 10 11.73 4.90 -9.50
CA VAL A 10 10.42 5.00 -10.17
C VAL A 10 9.44 5.92 -9.45
N CYS A 11 9.64 6.14 -8.14
CA CYS A 11 8.83 7.03 -7.33
C CYS A 11 9.60 7.49 -6.08
N GLN A 12 8.99 8.40 -5.32
CA GLN A 12 9.53 8.96 -4.08
C GLN A 12 8.44 8.91 -3.00
N ILE A 13 8.86 8.87 -1.74
CA ILE A 13 7.96 8.94 -0.58
C ILE A 13 8.10 10.31 0.05
N TYR A 14 6.98 11.01 0.18
CA TYR A 14 6.89 12.28 0.90
C TYR A 14 6.10 12.07 2.19
N TYR A 15 6.68 12.50 3.31
CA TYR A 15 6.08 12.36 4.63
C TYR A 15 5.42 13.67 5.05
N HIS A 16 4.27 13.56 5.71
CA HIS A 16 3.58 14.67 6.35
C HIS A 16 3.43 14.35 7.84
N THR A 17 3.51 15.38 8.68
CA THR A 17 3.26 15.24 10.12
C THR A 17 1.76 15.07 10.35
N ILE A 18 1.40 14.09 11.19
CA ILE A 18 0.03 13.93 11.70
C ILE A 18 0.03 14.47 13.13
N GLU A 19 -0.87 15.40 13.43
CA GLU A 19 -1.05 15.97 14.76
C GLU A 19 -2.19 15.28 15.51
N GLY A 20 -2.02 15.03 16.80
CA GLY A 20 -3.03 14.41 17.66
C GLY A 20 -3.07 12.88 17.59
N GLU A 21 -4.15 12.30 18.11
CA GLU A 21 -4.40 10.86 18.10
C GLU A 21 -4.67 10.38 16.67
N TYR A 22 -4.13 9.21 16.33
CA TYR A 22 -4.33 8.58 15.03
C TYR A 22 -4.44 7.07 15.19
N GLU A 23 -5.13 6.43 14.25
CA GLU A 23 -5.20 4.97 14.19
C GLU A 23 -4.17 4.44 13.20
N ASN A 24 -3.38 3.45 13.64
CA ASN A 24 -2.45 2.76 12.76
C ASN A 24 -3.21 1.91 11.74
N TYR A 25 -2.66 1.83 10.53
CA TYR A 25 -3.16 0.90 9.53
C TYR A 25 -2.95 -0.55 10.03
N SER A 26 -4.04 -1.31 10.10
CA SER A 26 -4.05 -2.69 10.62
C SER A 26 -4.94 -3.64 9.81
N SER A 27 -5.29 -3.26 8.57
CA SER A 27 -6.15 -4.06 7.71
C SER A 27 -5.47 -5.35 7.23
N GLY A 28 -6.21 -6.46 7.23
CA GLY A 28 -5.79 -7.73 6.63
C GLY A 28 -5.68 -7.74 5.10
N LYS A 29 -5.83 -6.59 4.44
CA LYS A 29 -5.65 -6.48 2.99
C LYS A 29 -4.19 -6.28 2.58
N TYR A 30 -3.51 -5.25 3.10
CA TYR A 30 -2.20 -4.84 2.57
C TYR A 30 -1.13 -4.61 3.64
N GLN A 31 -1.44 -4.82 4.92
CA GLN A 31 -0.45 -4.70 5.99
C GLN A 31 0.66 -5.75 5.80
N ASN A 32 1.93 -5.35 6.01
CA ASN A 32 3.12 -6.19 5.88
C ASN A 32 3.38 -6.80 4.48
N ASN A 33 2.90 -6.17 3.41
CA ASN A 33 3.13 -6.64 2.05
C ASN A 33 4.64 -6.70 1.68
N GLN A 34 5.08 -7.78 1.03
CA GLN A 34 6.49 -8.03 0.66
C GLN A 34 6.75 -7.92 -0.86
N GLY A 35 5.74 -7.57 -1.66
CA GLY A 35 5.90 -7.49 -3.11
C GLY A 35 4.66 -6.98 -3.83
N ILE A 36 4.52 -7.37 -5.09
CA ILE A 36 3.37 -7.01 -5.90
C ILE A 36 2.17 -7.83 -5.44
N GLN A 37 1.08 -7.16 -5.06
CA GLN A 37 -0.12 -7.78 -4.51
C GLN A 37 -1.35 -7.38 -5.35
N PRO A 38 -2.21 -8.32 -5.78
CA PRO A 38 -3.48 -8.00 -6.43
C PRO A 38 -4.48 -7.32 -5.46
N SER A 39 -5.48 -6.64 -6.03
CA SER A 39 -6.55 -6.00 -5.27
C SER A 39 -7.31 -7.01 -4.40
N LEU A 40 -7.51 -6.64 -3.13
CA LEU A 40 -8.32 -7.38 -2.16
C LEU A 40 -9.59 -6.59 -1.77
N LEU A 41 -10.07 -5.74 -2.68
CA LEU A 41 -11.29 -4.95 -2.47
C LEU A 41 -12.51 -5.83 -2.15
N TYR A 42 -12.59 -7.04 -2.74
CA TYR A 42 -13.72 -7.95 -2.52
C TYR A 42 -13.90 -8.34 -1.04
N LYS A 43 -12.83 -8.29 -0.23
CA LYS A 43 -12.90 -8.60 1.22
C LYS A 43 -13.74 -7.61 2.02
N ASP A 44 -14.00 -6.42 1.49
CA ASP A 44 -14.95 -5.48 2.13
C ASP A 44 -16.40 -5.92 2.03
N PHE A 45 -16.69 -6.91 1.17
CA PHE A 45 -18.03 -7.38 0.87
C PHE A 45 -18.27 -8.82 1.35
N GLU A 46 -17.26 -9.44 1.98
CA GLU A 46 -17.43 -10.70 2.69
C GLU A 46 -18.26 -10.42 3.96
N LYS A 47 -19.32 -11.20 4.18
CA LYS A 47 -20.06 -11.14 5.46
C LYS A 47 -19.19 -11.81 6.52
N ASP A 48 -19.09 -11.19 7.71
CA ASP A 48 -18.53 -11.83 8.91
C ASP A 48 -19.21 -13.18 9.21
#